data_AF-A0A0Q6SBH2-F1
#
_entry.id   AF-A0A0Q6SBH2-F1
#
_cell.length_a   1.000
_cell.length_b   1.000
_cell.length_c   1.000
_cell.angle_alpha   90.00
_cell.angle_beta   90.00
_cell.angle_gamma   90.00
#
_symmetry.space_group_name_H-M   'P 1'
#
loop_
_entity.id
_entity.type
_entity.pdbx_description
1 polymer ?
#
loop_
_entity_poly.entity_id
_entity_poly.type
_entity_poly.pdbx_seq_one_letter_code
_entity_poly.pdbx_strand_id
1 'polypeptide(L)' 'MANLINELVTGVVESVLKEVLKKTGVKTTSKRTKRQTRNASGQFTQAKPKAKPAKKQVSRRRTAAARSKAKA' A
#
# COMPACT_ATOMS: atom_id res chain seq x y z
N MET A 1 -18.75 17.39 -40.37
CA MET A 1 -18.12 16.07 -40.64
C MET A 1 -16.73 15.94 -40.03
N ALA A 2 -15.79 16.87 -40.26
CA ALA A 2 -14.45 16.80 -39.66
C ALA A 2 -14.45 16.83 -38.12
N ASN A 3 -15.33 17.62 -37.51
CA ASN A 3 -15.43 17.72 -36.04
C ASN A 3 -15.90 16.42 -35.38
N LEU A 4 -16.74 15.64 -36.05
CA LEU A 4 -17.23 14.34 -35.55
C LEU A 4 -16.12 13.28 -35.58
N ILE A 5 -15.27 13.31 -36.62
CA ILE A 5 -14.11 12.42 -36.73
C ILE A 5 -13.09 12.76 -35.65
N ASN A 6 -12.85 14.04 -35.40
CA ASN A 6 -11.94 14.48 -34.35
C ASN A 6 -12.42 14.05 -32.95
N GLU A 7 -13.72 14.15 -32.69
CA GLU A 7 -14.31 13.69 -31.42
C GLU A 7 -14.19 12.18 -31.24
N LEU A 8 -14.46 11.40 -32.30
CA LEU A 8 -14.30 9.95 -32.29
C LEU A 8 -12.84 9.53 -32.04
N VAL A 9 -11.90 10.14 -32.77
CA VAL A 9 -10.47 9.86 -32.62
C VAL A 9 -9.98 10.23 -31.22
N THR A 10 -10.43 11.37 -30.68
CA THR A 10 -10.07 11.80 -29.33
C THR A 10 -10.59 10.82 -28.27
N GLY A 11 -11.85 10.37 -28.40
CA GLY A 11 -12.43 9.37 -27.50
C GLY A 11 -11.71 8.02 -27.54
N VAL A 12 -11.28 7.57 -28.73
CA VAL A 12 -10.49 6.34 -28.89
C VAL A 12 -9.11 6.50 -28.27
N VAL A 13 -8.41 7.60 -28.55
CA VAL A 13 -7.06 7.85 -28.00
C VAL A 13 -7.10 7.95 -26.47
N GLU A 14 -8.07 8.66 -25.90
CA GLU A 14 -8.24 8.71 -24.44
C GLU A 14 -8.51 7.33 -23.82
N SER A 15 -9.33 6.51 -24.47
CA SER A 15 -9.67 5.17 -23.99
C SER A 15 -8.46 4.24 -24.03
N VAL A 16 -7.71 4.28 -25.13
CA VAL A 16 -6.46 3.52 -25.28
C VAL A 16 -5.41 4.02 -24.30
N LEU A 17 -5.23 5.33 -24.12
CA LEU A 17 -4.29 5.87 -23.14
C LEU A 17 -4.68 5.49 -21.71
N LYS A 18 -5.95 5.54 -21.34
CA LYS A 18 -6.42 5.07 -20.02
C LYS A 18 -6.18 3.56 -19.83
N GLU A 19 -6.38 2.77 -20.86
CA GLU A 19 -6.16 1.32 -20.81
C GLU A 19 -4.66 0.97 -20.76
N VAL A 20 -3.83 1.65 -21.55
CA VAL A 20 -2.39 1.54 -21.52
C VAL A 20 -1.88 1.99 -20.16
N LEU A 21 -2.30 3.14 -19.62
CA LEU A 21 -1.89 3.61 -18.30
C LEU A 21 -2.40 2.73 -17.15
N LYS A 22 -3.56 2.07 -17.27
CA LYS A 22 -3.96 1.01 -16.31
C LYS A 22 -3.08 -0.22 -16.40
N LYS A 23 -2.54 -0.54 -17.60
CA LYS A 23 -1.64 -1.67 -17.85
C LYS A 23 -0.16 -1.35 -17.53
N THR A 24 0.27 -0.09 -17.71
CA THR A 24 1.67 0.37 -17.62
C THR A 24 1.94 1.17 -16.35
N GLY A 25 0.99 1.95 -15.87
CA GLY A 25 1.04 2.65 -14.59
C GLY A 25 1.17 1.64 -13.47
N VAL A 26 2.09 1.93 -12.53
CA VAL A 26 2.46 1.12 -11.37
C VAL A 26 1.30 0.23 -10.93
N LYS A 27 1.51 -1.09 -10.96
CA LYS A 27 0.57 -2.10 -10.46
C LYS A 27 0.36 -1.94 -8.95
N THR A 28 -0.24 -0.85 -8.49
CA THR A 28 -0.94 -0.82 -7.22
C THR A 28 -2.19 -1.64 -7.44
N THR A 29 -2.04 -2.97 -7.36
CA THR A 29 -3.17 -3.88 -7.24
C THR A 29 -4.06 -3.33 -6.13
N SER A 30 -5.27 -2.88 -6.44
CA SER A 30 -6.23 -2.54 -5.41
C SER A 30 -6.54 -3.86 -4.67
N LYS A 31 -5.85 -4.08 -3.55
CA LYS A 31 -6.13 -5.25 -2.73
C LYS A 31 -7.56 -5.07 -2.26
N ARG A 32 -8.44 -6.00 -2.67
CA ARG A 32 -9.82 -6.06 -2.19
C ARG A 32 -9.80 -5.89 -0.68
N THR A 33 -10.33 -4.76 -0.20
CA THR A 33 -10.47 -4.48 1.22
C THR A 33 -11.49 -5.48 1.76
N LYS A 34 -11.02 -6.50 2.49
CA LYS A 34 -11.92 -7.42 3.19
C LYS A 34 -12.76 -6.59 4.15
N ARG A 35 -14.09 -6.72 4.09
CA ARG A 35 -14.99 -6.07 5.05
C ARG A 35 -14.60 -6.50 6.45
N GLN A 36 -14.44 -5.53 7.35
CA GLN A 36 -14.18 -5.82 8.76
C GLN A 36 -15.37 -6.59 9.35
N THR A 37 -15.07 -7.70 10.02
CA THR A 37 -16.06 -8.51 10.73
C THR A 37 -16.55 -7.76 11.98
N ARG A 38 -17.87 -7.73 12.17
CA ARG A 38 -18.51 -7.16 13.36
C ARG A 38 -18.75 -8.27 14.40
N ASN A 39 -18.72 -7.92 15.68
CA ASN A 39 -19.11 -8.83 16.76
C ASN A 39 -20.65 -8.98 16.82
N ALA A 40 -21.16 -9.89 17.65
CA ALA A 40 -22.59 -10.12 17.82
C ALA A 40 -23.36 -8.86 18.27
N SER A 41 -22.67 -7.90 18.90
CA SER A 41 -23.20 -6.61 19.34
C SER A 41 -23.06 -5.49 18.29
N GLY A 42 -22.66 -5.82 17.05
CA GLY A 42 -22.58 -4.88 15.93
C GLY A 42 -21.33 -3.98 15.88
N GLN A 43 -20.43 -4.08 16.86
CA GLN A 43 -19.19 -3.29 16.91
C GLN A 43 -18.11 -3.93 16.02
N PHE A 44 -17.22 -3.11 15.45
CA PHE A 44 -16.08 -3.60 14.70
C PHE A 44 -15.12 -4.37 15.61
N THR A 45 -14.70 -5.55 15.18
CA THR A 45 -13.70 -6.34 15.92
C THR A 45 -12.35 -5.60 15.89
N GLN A 46 -11.83 -5.24 17.06
CA GLN A 46 -10.51 -4.61 17.14
C GLN A 46 -9.43 -5.63 16.76
N ALA A 47 -8.54 -5.24 15.85
CA ALA A 47 -7.41 -6.08 15.48
C ALA A 47 -6.46 -6.20 16.67
N LYS A 48 -6.24 -7.44 17.16
CA LYS A 48 -5.25 -7.70 18.20
C LYS A 48 -3.86 -7.31 17.68
N PRO A 49 -3.03 -6.63 18.49
CA PRO A 49 -1.67 -6.31 18.10
C PRO A 49 -0.90 -7.60 17.83
N LYS A 50 -0.15 -7.65 16.72
CA LYS A 50 0.69 -8.80 16.40
C LYS A 50 1.77 -8.95 17.48
N ALA A 51 1.86 -10.13 18.07
CA ALA A 51 2.92 -10.45 19.02
C ALA A 51 4.28 -10.32 18.31
N LYS A 52 5.17 -9.48 18.84
CA LYS A 52 6.55 -9.40 18.37
C LYS A 52 7.31 -10.61 18.94
N PRO A 53 8.13 -11.31 18.15
CA PRO A 53 8.94 -12.40 18.68
C PRO A 53 9.87 -11.87 19.77
N ALA A 54 10.07 -12.67 20.81
CA ALA A 54 11.01 -12.35 21.88
C ALA A 54 12.40 -12.14 21.27
N LYS A 55 12.97 -10.94 21.47
CA LYS A 55 14.36 -10.68 21.07
C LYS A 55 15.24 -11.51 22.00
N LYS A 56 16.07 -12.40 21.42
CA LYS A 56 17.11 -13.11 22.19
C LYS A 56 17.93 -12.07 22.95
N GLN A 57 18.03 -12.24 24.26
CA GLN A 57 18.91 -11.43 25.11
C GLN A 57 20.36 -11.81 24.81
N VAL A 58 20.93 -11.22 23.76
CA VAL A 58 22.37 -11.25 23.54
C VAL A 58 22.97 -10.18 24.44
N SER A 59 24.04 -10.54 25.17
CA SER A 59 24.69 -9.77 26.23
C SER A 59 24.52 -8.24 26.12
N ARG A 60 24.26 -7.57 27.25
CA ARG A 60 24.08 -6.11 27.40
C ARG A 60 25.23 -5.23 26.87
N ARG A 61 26.23 -5.80 26.21
CA ARG A 61 27.36 -5.09 25.61
C ARG A 61 26.83 -4.25 24.44
N ARG A 62 26.76 -2.93 24.64
CA ARG A 62 26.41 -1.95 23.60
C ARG A 62 27.23 -2.23 22.33
N THR A 63 26.56 -2.25 21.17
CA THR A 63 27.20 -2.34 19.85
C THR A 63 28.09 -1.10 19.63
N ALA A 64 29.08 -1.20 18.73
CA ALA A 64 30.00 -0.09 18.45
C ALA A 64 29.24 1.21 18.06
N ALA A 65 28.17 1.08 17.26
CA ALA A 65 27.29 2.17 16.88
C ALA A 65 26.52 2.82 18.05
N ALA A 66 26.27 2.07 19.13
CA ALA A 66 25.65 2.61 20.35
C ALA A 66 26.68 3.24 21.31
N ARG A 67 27.98 2.90 21.18
CA ARG A 67 29.07 3.54 21.95
C ARG A 67 29.48 4.88 21.36
N SER A 68 29.50 5.02 20.03
CA SER A 68 29.90 6.27 19.38
C SER A 68 28.99 7.45 19.75
N LYS A 69 27.69 7.21 19.93
CA LYS A 69 26.72 8.23 20.36
C LYS A 69 26.87 8.71 21.80
N ALA A 70 27.59 7.96 22.65
CA ALA A 70 27.86 8.35 24.03
C ALA A 70 29.13 9.21 24.18
N LYS A 71 29.86 9.42 23.08
CA LYS A 71 31.10 10.22 23.04
C LYS A 71 30.92 11.56 22.31
N ALA A 72 29.68 11.97 22.03
CA ALA A 72 29.33 13.29 21.52
C ALA A 72 28.70 14.12 22.65
#